data_AF-A0AAW9IVQ7-F1
#
_entry.id   AF-A0AAW9IVQ7-F1
#
_cell.length_a   1.000
_cell.length_b   1.000
_cell.length_c   1.000
_cell.angle_alpha   90.00
_cell.angle_beta   90.00
_cell.angle_gamma   90.00
#
_symmetry.space_group_name_H-M   'P 1'
#
loop_
_entity.id
_entity.type
_entity.pdbx_description
1 polymer ?
#
loop_
_entity_poly.entity_id
_entity_poly.type
_entity_poly.pdbx_seq_one_letter_code
_entity_poly.pdbx_strand_id
1 'polypeptide(L)'
;MPELSSGIEALYNGSNELASGSVKLADGSNQLVTGQKALNDGVSQLTSKVPELSDGVKQLHDGSNELATKLNEGADEMEKGLVNPSDTMGEFVSEPINMNLESINKIPNYGTGFAPYFIPLSLWIGAIMMFFVIPANVRDEENLSKFDKVAGKYLSYAFVGVLQAVLVSVVVLMLGLKTSNVVAYVATNIFLSLVFISIIQFLISLLGDAGRLLGIV
;
A
#
# COMPACT_ATOMS: atom_id res chain seq x y z
N MET A 1 -121.98 5.28 -33.89
CA MET A 1 -121.45 5.63 -32.55
C MET A 1 -120.09 5.00 -32.19
N PRO A 2 -119.58 3.88 -32.76
CA PRO A 2 -118.28 3.30 -32.34
C PRO A 2 -117.05 4.16 -32.69
N GLU A 3 -117.03 4.77 -33.88
CA GLU A 3 -115.90 5.57 -34.38
C GLU A 3 -115.59 6.81 -33.52
N LEU A 4 -116.63 7.48 -33.02
CA LEU A 4 -116.47 8.65 -32.15
C LEU A 4 -115.83 8.28 -30.81
N SER A 5 -116.18 7.13 -30.25
CA SER A 5 -115.59 6.63 -29.00
C SER A 5 -114.11 6.32 -29.18
N SER A 6 -113.74 5.67 -30.29
CA SER A 6 -112.34 5.34 -30.59
C SER A 6 -111.49 6.60 -30.87
N GLY A 7 -112.06 7.60 -31.55
CA GLY A 7 -111.39 8.89 -31.78
C GLY A 7 -111.13 9.67 -30.48
N ILE A 8 -112.09 9.66 -29.55
CA ILE A 8 -111.93 10.28 -28.22
C ILE A 8 -110.86 9.55 -27.40
N GLU A 9 -110.84 8.21 -27.45
CA GLU A 9 -109.85 7.40 -26.74
C GLU A 9 -108.42 7.60 -27.29
N ALA A 10 -108.28 7.67 -28.62
CA ALA A 10 -107.00 7.99 -29.27
C ALA A 10 -106.51 9.39 -28.91
N LEU A 11 -107.40 10.39 -28.90
CA LEU A 11 -107.06 11.75 -28.47
C LEU A 11 -106.64 11.80 -27.00
N TYR A 12 -107.34 11.07 -26.12
CA TYR A 12 -106.99 10.96 -24.71
C TYR A 12 -105.59 10.37 -24.52
N ASN A 13 -105.29 9.27 -25.21
CA ASN A 13 -103.98 8.62 -25.16
C ASN A 13 -102.87 9.52 -25.72
N GLY A 14 -103.10 10.17 -26.87
CA GLY A 14 -102.15 11.11 -27.46
C GLY A 14 -101.89 12.33 -26.55
N SER A 15 -102.92 12.81 -25.87
CA SER A 15 -102.79 13.90 -24.88
C SER A 15 -101.96 13.46 -23.66
N ASN A 16 -102.19 12.24 -23.14
CA ASN A 16 -101.38 11.68 -22.06
C ASN A 16 -99.91 11.46 -22.47
N GLU A 17 -99.67 10.98 -23.69
CA GLU A 17 -98.32 10.77 -24.21
C GLU A 17 -97.58 12.09 -24.40
N LEU A 18 -98.26 13.12 -24.93
CA LEU A 18 -97.71 14.48 -25.03
C LEU A 18 -97.40 15.08 -23.65
N ALA A 19 -98.28 14.86 -22.67
CA ALA A 19 -98.05 15.31 -21.29
C ALA A 19 -96.82 14.61 -20.70
N SER A 20 -96.67 13.30 -20.87
CA SER A 20 -95.50 12.54 -20.41
C SER A 20 -94.22 13.00 -21.12
N GLY A 21 -94.26 13.21 -22.43
CA GLY A 21 -93.14 13.73 -23.22
C GLY A 21 -92.71 15.12 -22.77
N SER A 22 -93.67 16.00 -22.46
CA SER A 22 -93.41 17.34 -21.93
C SER A 22 -92.72 17.32 -20.57
N VAL A 23 -93.15 16.42 -19.67
CA VAL A 23 -92.48 16.21 -18.38
C VAL A 23 -91.04 15.72 -18.57
N LYS A 24 -90.82 14.72 -19.43
CA LYS A 24 -89.46 14.22 -19.74
C LYS A 24 -88.56 15.31 -20.33
N LEU A 25 -89.10 16.16 -21.21
CA LEU A 25 -88.35 17.28 -21.78
C LEU A 25 -87.99 18.31 -20.71
N ALA A 26 -88.92 18.65 -19.82
CA ALA A 26 -88.67 19.54 -18.70
C ALA A 26 -87.57 18.99 -17.77
N ASP A 27 -87.62 17.70 -17.44
CA ASP A 27 -86.60 17.02 -16.64
C ASP A 27 -85.23 17.02 -17.34
N GLY A 28 -85.19 16.68 -18.63
CA GLY A 28 -83.96 16.74 -19.43
C GLY A 28 -83.37 18.15 -19.52
N SER A 29 -84.23 19.18 -19.63
CA SER A 29 -83.80 20.57 -19.61
C SER A 29 -83.22 20.97 -18.25
N ASN A 30 -83.84 20.54 -17.14
CA ASN A 30 -83.33 20.79 -15.79
C ASN A 30 -81.98 20.09 -15.56
N GLN A 31 -81.81 18.86 -16.07
CA GLN A 31 -80.55 18.14 -16.03
C GLN A 31 -79.46 18.86 -16.83
N LEU A 32 -79.79 19.37 -18.02
CA LEU A 32 -78.85 20.12 -18.84
C LEU A 32 -78.40 21.41 -18.14
N VAL A 33 -79.32 22.18 -17.54
CA VAL A 33 -78.99 23.39 -16.77
C VAL A 33 -78.07 23.04 -15.59
N THR A 34 -78.35 21.94 -14.89
CA THR A 34 -77.50 21.47 -13.78
C THR A 34 -76.10 21.09 -14.29
N GLY A 35 -76.01 20.36 -15.40
CA GLY A 35 -74.75 19.99 -16.04
C GLY A 35 -73.94 21.19 -16.53
N GLN A 36 -74.60 22.20 -17.12
CA GLN A 36 -73.96 23.45 -17.54
C GLN A 36 -73.40 24.23 -16.35
N LYS A 37 -74.14 24.29 -15.23
CA LYS A 37 -73.65 24.93 -14.02
C LYS A 37 -72.41 24.23 -13.46
N ALA A 38 -72.46 22.90 -13.36
CA ALA A 38 -71.32 22.10 -12.89
C ALA A 38 -70.08 22.26 -13.79
N LEU A 39 -70.28 22.28 -15.11
CA LEU A 39 -69.20 22.54 -16.07
C LEU A 39 -68.60 23.94 -15.88
N ASN A 40 -69.44 24.97 -15.75
CA ASN A 40 -68.98 26.34 -15.55
C ASN A 40 -68.21 26.49 -14.22
N ASP A 41 -68.70 25.87 -13.15
CA ASP A 41 -68.01 25.85 -11.87
C ASP A 41 -66.65 25.16 -11.97
N GLY A 42 -66.58 24.01 -12.68
CA GLY A 42 -65.33 23.29 -12.94
C GLY A 42 -64.33 24.11 -13.77
N VAL A 43 -64.79 24.80 -14.81
CA VAL A 43 -63.95 25.70 -15.63
C VAL A 43 -63.45 26.88 -14.82
N SER A 44 -64.30 27.46 -13.96
CA SER A 44 -63.91 28.56 -13.08
C SER A 44 -62.86 28.11 -12.05
N GLN A 45 -63.00 26.90 -11.49
CA GLN A 45 -62.00 26.32 -10.58
C GLN A 45 -60.67 26.03 -11.29
N LEU A 46 -60.72 25.49 -12.51
CA LEU A 46 -59.50 25.26 -13.29
C LEU A 46 -58.80 26.58 -13.59
N THR A 47 -59.56 27.58 -14.05
CA THR A 47 -59.03 28.91 -14.40
C THR A 47 -58.40 29.61 -13.20
N SER A 48 -58.96 29.45 -12.00
CA SER A 48 -58.38 30.04 -10.79
C SER A 48 -57.10 29.35 -10.32
N LYS A 49 -56.87 28.09 -10.70
CA LYS A 49 -55.68 27.31 -10.35
C LYS A 49 -54.52 27.39 -11.36
N VAL A 50 -54.80 27.79 -12.60
CA VAL A 50 -53.76 27.99 -13.63
C VAL A 50 -52.68 29.00 -13.20
N PRO A 51 -53.00 30.15 -12.56
CA PRO A 51 -51.98 31.07 -12.06
C PRO A 51 -51.05 30.45 -11.02
N GLU A 52 -51.60 29.71 -10.04
CA GLU A 52 -50.80 29.01 -9.02
C GLU A 52 -49.84 28.00 -9.67
N LEU A 53 -50.31 27.26 -10.67
CA LEU A 53 -49.47 26.32 -11.42
C LEU A 53 -48.37 27.04 -12.20
N SER A 54 -48.70 28.15 -12.88
CA SER A 54 -47.72 28.96 -13.61
C SER A 54 -46.63 29.49 -12.68
N ASP A 55 -47.00 29.97 -11.50
CA ASP A 55 -46.04 30.48 -10.52
C ASP A 55 -45.17 29.35 -9.96
N GLY A 56 -45.75 28.18 -9.69
CA GLY A 56 -44.99 26.99 -9.29
C GLY A 56 -43.98 26.54 -10.36
N VAL A 57 -44.34 26.60 -11.64
CA VAL A 57 -43.42 26.28 -12.75
C VAL A 57 -42.29 27.31 -12.84
N LYS A 58 -42.57 28.60 -12.66
CA LYS A 58 -41.53 29.64 -12.60
C LYS A 58 -40.57 29.43 -11.44
N GLN A 59 -41.10 29.17 -10.24
CA GLN A 59 -40.28 28.87 -9.06
C GLN A 59 -39.38 27.66 -9.29
N LEU A 60 -39.91 26.59 -9.91
CA LEU A 60 -39.11 25.41 -10.24
C LEU A 60 -38.00 25.72 -11.24
N HIS A 61 -38.31 26.50 -12.28
CA HIS A 61 -37.33 26.92 -13.28
C HIS A 61 -36.22 27.78 -12.65
N ASP A 62 -36.59 28.76 -11.83
CA ASP A 62 -35.65 29.68 -11.21
C ASP A 62 -34.78 28.95 -10.18
N GLY A 63 -35.37 28.09 -9.34
CA GLY A 63 -34.62 27.24 -8.41
C GLY A 63 -33.69 26.25 -9.09
N SER A 64 -34.07 25.72 -10.26
CA SER A 64 -33.19 24.84 -11.05
C SER A 64 -31.98 25.60 -11.62
N ASN A 65 -32.19 26.84 -12.09
CA ASN A 65 -31.10 27.69 -12.56
C ASN A 65 -30.18 28.15 -11.43
N GLU A 66 -30.75 28.48 -10.27
CA GLU A 66 -29.98 28.83 -9.08
C GLU A 66 -29.12 27.63 -8.63
N LEU A 67 -29.70 26.43 -8.56
CA LEU A 67 -28.96 25.23 -8.22
C LEU A 67 -27.80 24.96 -9.19
N ALA A 68 -28.05 25.05 -10.50
CA ALA A 68 -27.01 24.86 -11.51
C ALA A 68 -25.89 25.90 -11.38
N THR A 69 -26.26 27.16 -11.14
CA THR A 69 -25.29 28.25 -10.91
C THR A 69 -24.45 27.98 -9.67
N LYS A 70 -25.09 27.63 -8.56
CA LYS A 70 -24.41 27.34 -7.28
C LYS A 70 -23.52 26.11 -7.34
N LEU A 71 -23.90 25.07 -8.08
CA LEU A 71 -23.03 23.91 -8.30
C LEU A 71 -21.76 24.30 -9.07
N ASN A 72 -21.89 25.11 -10.12
CA ASN A 72 -20.73 25.58 -10.89
C ASN A 72 -19.83 26.50 -10.04
N GLU A 73 -20.42 27.45 -9.30
CA GLU A 73 -19.67 28.31 -8.39
C GLU A 73 -18.91 27.50 -7.33
N GLY A 74 -19.55 26.49 -6.74
CA GLY A 74 -18.92 25.60 -5.76
C GLY A 74 -17.81 24.74 -6.36
N ALA A 75 -17.98 24.26 -7.60
CA ALA A 75 -16.94 23.55 -8.33
C ALA A 75 -15.71 24.45 -8.57
N ASP A 76 -15.92 25.67 -9.04
CA ASP A 76 -14.86 26.66 -9.28
C ASP A 76 -14.15 27.06 -7.98
N GLU A 77 -14.89 27.22 -6.88
CA GLU A 77 -14.32 27.56 -5.57
C GLU A 77 -13.49 26.41 -5.00
N MET A 78 -13.96 25.17 -5.14
CA MET A 78 -13.15 23.99 -4.78
C MET A 78 -11.87 23.96 -5.59
N GLU A 79 -11.93 24.15 -6.92
CA GLU A 79 -10.73 24.14 -7.77
C GLU A 79 -9.73 25.25 -7.36
N LYS A 80 -10.21 26.47 -7.12
CA LYS A 80 -9.37 27.60 -6.68
C LYS A 80 -8.80 27.41 -5.26
N GLY A 81 -9.51 26.70 -4.39
CA GLY A 81 -9.12 26.44 -3.00
C GLY A 81 -8.05 25.36 -2.86
N LEU A 82 -7.80 24.57 -3.91
CA LEU A 82 -6.77 23.55 -3.88
C LEU A 82 -5.38 24.15 -4.07
N VAL A 83 -4.44 23.77 -3.20
CA VAL A 83 -3.01 24.15 -3.32
C VAL A 83 -2.36 23.50 -4.55
N ASN A 84 -2.83 22.30 -4.92
CA ASN A 84 -2.37 21.53 -6.06
C ASN A 84 -3.57 21.11 -6.92
N PRO A 85 -3.40 20.88 -8.23
CA PRO A 85 -4.48 20.41 -9.10
C PRO A 85 -5.21 19.19 -8.51
N SER A 86 -6.51 19.07 -8.79
CA SER A 86 -7.37 17.99 -8.30
C SER A 86 -6.81 16.60 -8.60
N ASP A 87 -6.20 16.42 -9.77
CA ASP A 87 -5.56 15.16 -10.17
C ASP A 87 -4.38 14.81 -9.25
N THR A 88 -3.51 15.77 -8.96
CA THR A 88 -2.35 15.58 -8.06
C THR A 88 -2.79 15.29 -6.63
N MET A 89 -3.85 15.95 -6.16
CA MET A 89 -4.40 15.68 -4.83
C MET A 89 -5.09 14.30 -4.78
N GLY A 90 -5.76 13.89 -5.86
CA GLY A 90 -6.34 12.55 -6.02
C GLY A 90 -5.26 11.46 -5.98
N GLU A 91 -4.14 11.69 -6.65
CA GLU A 91 -2.97 10.81 -6.59
C GLU A 91 -2.39 10.74 -5.18
N PHE A 92 -2.25 11.87 -4.49
CA PHE A 92 -1.78 11.94 -3.11
C PHE A 92 -2.71 11.20 -2.12
N VAL A 93 -4.03 11.33 -2.26
CA VAL A 93 -4.99 10.58 -1.43
C VAL A 93 -4.94 9.08 -1.73
N SER A 94 -4.67 8.71 -2.98
CA SER A 94 -4.59 7.32 -3.42
C SER A 94 -3.31 6.63 -2.96
N GLU A 95 -2.19 7.35 -2.96
CA GLU A 95 -0.88 6.90 -2.49
C GLU A 95 -0.25 7.93 -1.54
N PRO A 96 -0.71 8.00 -0.28
CA PRO A 96 -0.30 9.05 0.65
C PRO A 96 1.16 8.94 1.10
N ILE A 97 1.78 7.78 0.96
CA ILE A 97 3.16 7.55 1.40
C ILE A 97 3.89 6.61 0.43
N ASN A 98 4.76 7.19 -0.38
CA ASN A 98 5.82 6.44 -1.07
C ASN A 98 7.07 6.43 -0.17
N MET A 99 7.31 5.31 0.51
CA MET A 99 8.51 5.15 1.34
C MET A 99 9.74 4.93 0.45
N ASN A 100 10.45 6.01 0.09
CA ASN A 100 11.75 5.88 -0.56
C ASN A 100 12.82 5.53 0.50
N LEU A 101 12.91 4.24 0.84
CA LEU A 101 13.95 3.71 1.73
C LEU A 101 15.28 3.67 0.99
N GLU A 102 15.97 4.80 0.93
CA GLU A 102 17.37 4.83 0.51
C GLU A 102 18.25 4.25 1.62
N SER A 103 18.61 2.98 1.47
CA SER A 103 19.57 2.33 2.34
C SER A 103 20.97 2.87 2.04
N ILE A 104 21.46 3.77 2.90
CA ILE A 104 22.80 4.39 2.81
C ILE A 104 23.90 3.32 2.70
N ASN A 105 23.68 2.12 3.26
CA ASN A 105 24.58 0.96 3.10
C ASN A 105 23.78 -0.35 3.02
N LYS A 106 23.22 -0.66 1.86
CA LYS A 106 22.48 -1.91 1.64
C LYS A 106 23.42 -3.11 1.71
N ILE A 107 23.30 -3.92 2.76
CA ILE A 107 24.01 -5.20 2.86
C ILE A 107 23.23 -6.25 2.04
N PRO A 108 23.82 -6.87 0.99
CA PRO A 108 23.08 -7.73 0.05
C PRO A 108 22.46 -8.98 0.70
N ASN A 109 23.09 -9.50 1.75
CA ASN A 109 22.66 -10.70 2.45
C ASN A 109 23.26 -10.76 3.87
N TYR A 110 22.66 -11.56 4.74
CA TYR A 110 23.16 -11.79 6.11
C TYR A 110 24.62 -12.26 6.15
N GLY A 111 25.07 -13.05 5.17
CA GLY A 111 26.45 -13.56 5.11
C GLY A 111 27.51 -12.46 4.99
N THR A 112 27.28 -11.45 4.17
CA THR A 112 28.18 -10.30 4.02
C THR A 112 28.26 -9.45 5.28
N GLY A 113 27.16 -9.32 6.03
CA GLY A 113 27.14 -8.60 7.31
C GLY A 113 27.92 -9.30 8.43
N PHE A 114 27.93 -10.64 8.43
CA PHE A 114 28.62 -11.44 9.46
C PHE A 114 30.04 -11.87 9.11
N ALA A 115 30.47 -11.75 7.85
CA ALA A 115 31.81 -12.18 7.43
C ALA A 115 32.98 -11.56 8.24
N PRO A 116 32.95 -10.26 8.63
CA PRO A 116 34.01 -9.68 9.47
C PRO A 116 34.18 -10.36 10.83
N TYR A 117 33.16 -11.05 11.33
CA TYR A 117 33.22 -11.82 12.57
C TYR A 117 33.81 -13.23 12.34
N PHE A 118 33.37 -13.93 11.30
CA PHE A 118 33.78 -15.32 11.05
C PHE A 118 35.20 -15.45 10.49
N ILE A 119 35.70 -14.45 9.77
CA ILE A 119 37.07 -14.48 9.22
C ILE A 119 38.11 -14.54 10.36
N PRO A 120 38.14 -13.61 11.33
CA PRO A 120 39.01 -13.71 12.50
C PRO A 120 38.85 -15.03 13.26
N LEU A 121 37.60 -15.45 13.50
CA LEU A 121 37.32 -16.69 14.25
C LEU A 121 37.96 -17.91 13.57
N SER A 122 37.82 -18.03 12.25
CA SER A 122 38.41 -19.13 11.49
C SER A 122 39.94 -19.12 11.52
N LEU A 123 40.57 -17.94 11.45
CA LEU A 123 42.02 -17.78 11.52
C LEU A 123 42.57 -18.10 12.91
N TRP A 124 41.84 -17.73 13.97
CA TRP A 124 42.21 -18.05 15.36
C TRP A 124 42.18 -19.57 15.59
N ILE A 125 41.09 -20.23 15.19
CA ILE A 125 40.95 -21.69 15.30
C ILE A 125 42.03 -22.39 14.47
N GLY A 126 42.30 -21.92 13.25
CA GLY A 126 43.37 -22.45 12.42
C GLY A 126 44.74 -22.31 13.07
N ALA A 127 45.03 -21.16 13.69
CA ALA A 127 46.27 -20.95 14.43
C ALA A 127 46.41 -21.90 15.63
N ILE A 128 45.37 -22.10 16.45
CA ILE A 128 45.39 -23.07 17.56
C ILE A 128 45.73 -24.47 17.03
N MET A 129 45.05 -24.92 15.98
CA MET A 129 45.25 -26.24 15.40
C MET A 129 46.69 -26.46 14.94
N MET A 130 47.37 -25.43 14.44
CA MET A 130 48.79 -25.53 14.05
C MET A 130 49.70 -25.88 15.23
N PHE A 131 49.44 -25.34 16.42
CA PHE A 131 50.25 -25.64 17.61
C PHE A 131 49.99 -27.03 18.20
N PHE A 132 48.90 -27.69 17.81
CA PHE A 132 48.66 -29.10 18.10
C PHE A 132 49.31 -30.03 17.08
N VAL A 133 49.28 -29.66 15.80
CA VAL A 133 49.82 -30.49 14.71
C VAL A 133 51.35 -30.40 14.64
N ILE A 134 51.91 -29.20 14.79
CA ILE A 134 53.35 -28.96 14.72
C ILE A 134 53.90 -28.88 16.15
N PRO A 135 54.73 -29.85 16.57
CA PRO A 135 55.19 -29.92 17.96
C PRO A 135 56.07 -28.72 18.33
N ALA A 136 55.82 -28.13 19.50
CA ALA A 136 56.59 -27.00 20.02
C ALA A 136 58.01 -27.34 20.50
N ASN A 137 58.41 -28.62 20.52
CA ASN A 137 59.75 -29.05 20.94
C ASN A 137 60.79 -28.91 19.81
N VAL A 138 61.90 -28.21 20.07
CA VAL A 138 63.05 -28.10 19.14
C VAL A 138 64.08 -29.15 19.57
N ARG A 139 64.73 -29.86 18.62
CA ARG A 139 65.84 -30.76 18.96
C ARG A 139 66.94 -29.96 19.65
N ASP A 140 67.45 -30.46 20.77
CA ASP A 140 68.57 -29.82 21.46
C ASP A 140 69.86 -30.12 20.70
N GLU A 141 70.13 -29.30 19.68
CA GLU A 141 71.45 -29.19 19.08
C GLU A 141 72.32 -28.22 19.89
N GLU A 142 73.60 -28.56 20.02
CA GLU A 142 74.52 -28.07 21.04
C GLU A 142 74.92 -26.57 20.95
N ASN A 143 74.37 -25.78 20.02
CA ASN A 143 74.82 -24.40 19.76
C ASN A 143 73.73 -23.37 19.38
N LEU A 144 72.44 -23.60 19.65
CA LEU A 144 71.37 -22.65 19.29
C LEU A 144 70.96 -21.73 20.44
N SER A 145 70.91 -20.41 20.19
CA SER A 145 70.40 -19.44 21.15
C SER A 145 68.90 -19.65 21.41
N LYS A 146 68.43 -19.29 22.62
CA LYS A 146 67.00 -19.36 22.97
C LYS A 146 66.13 -18.54 22.01
N PHE A 147 66.66 -17.42 21.51
CA PHE A 147 65.98 -16.59 20.52
C PHE A 147 65.85 -17.29 19.17
N ASP A 148 66.91 -17.96 18.70
CA ASP A 148 66.91 -18.67 17.41
C ASP A 148 65.90 -19.82 17.40
N LYS A 149 65.79 -20.53 18.53
CA LYS A 149 64.79 -21.60 18.72
C LYS A 149 63.35 -21.06 18.61
N VAL A 150 63.07 -19.89 19.18
CA VAL A 150 61.75 -19.25 19.16
C VAL A 150 61.45 -18.64 17.79
N ALA A 151 62.41 -17.92 17.20
CA ALA A 151 62.27 -17.26 15.91
C ALA A 151 62.13 -18.26 14.76
N GLY A 152 62.92 -19.33 14.73
CA GLY A 152 62.83 -20.37 13.70
C GLY A 152 61.48 -21.10 13.72
N LYS A 153 60.91 -21.30 14.91
CA LYS A 153 59.56 -21.85 15.05
C LYS A 153 58.47 -20.88 14.66
N TYR A 154 58.58 -19.63 15.09
CA TYR A 154 57.66 -18.59 14.66
C TYR A 154 57.62 -18.51 13.14
N LEU A 155 58.76 -18.59 12.46
CA LEU A 155 58.84 -18.57 11.00
C LEU A 155 58.10 -19.76 10.36
N SER A 156 58.19 -20.95 10.97
CA SER A 156 57.48 -22.15 10.50
C SER A 156 55.97 -22.00 10.63
N TYR A 157 55.49 -21.50 11.77
CA TYR A 157 54.07 -21.21 11.99
C TYR A 157 53.58 -20.05 11.10
N ALA A 158 54.38 -19.00 10.96
CA ALA A 158 54.08 -17.83 10.13
C ALA A 158 53.92 -18.21 8.66
N PHE A 159 54.75 -19.12 8.13
CA PHE A 159 54.60 -19.60 6.75
C PHE A 159 53.25 -20.28 6.52
N VAL A 160 52.86 -21.22 7.40
CA VAL A 160 51.56 -21.89 7.33
C VAL A 160 50.42 -20.90 7.62
N GLY A 161 50.66 -19.93 8.50
CA GLY A 161 49.78 -18.81 8.84
C GLY A 161 49.42 -17.94 7.65
N VAL A 162 50.42 -17.57 6.84
CA VAL A 162 50.22 -16.81 5.60
C VAL A 162 49.41 -17.64 4.61
N LEU A 163 49.73 -18.93 4.46
CA LEU A 163 48.98 -19.83 3.56
C LEU A 163 47.51 -19.97 3.96
N GLN A 164 47.20 -20.18 5.25
CA GLN A 164 45.80 -20.24 5.70
C GLN A 164 45.06 -18.92 5.47
N ALA A 165 45.73 -17.78 5.70
CA ALA A 165 45.12 -16.46 5.56
C ALA A 165 44.77 -16.15 4.10
N VAL A 166 45.65 -16.52 3.17
CA VAL A 166 45.39 -16.43 1.73
C VAL A 166 44.25 -17.36 1.32
N LEU A 167 44.26 -18.62 1.79
CA LEU A 167 43.22 -19.60 1.46
C LEU A 167 41.84 -19.13 1.93
N VAL A 168 41.71 -18.71 3.19
CA VAL A 168 40.45 -18.16 3.74
C VAL A 168 40.00 -16.94 2.93
N SER A 169 40.94 -16.05 2.58
CA SER A 169 40.62 -14.86 1.79
C SER A 169 40.07 -15.23 0.40
N VAL A 170 40.67 -16.21 -0.28
CA VAL A 170 40.19 -16.67 -1.60
C VAL A 170 38.82 -17.31 -1.50
N VAL A 171 38.59 -18.18 -0.51
CA VAL A 171 37.28 -18.84 -0.31
C VAL A 171 36.19 -17.81 -0.04
N VAL A 172 36.44 -16.82 0.81
CA VAL A 172 35.44 -15.79 1.13
C VAL A 172 35.13 -14.90 -0.08
N LEU A 173 36.12 -14.62 -0.94
CA LEU A 173 35.90 -13.91 -2.19
C LEU A 173 35.06 -14.75 -3.18
N MET A 174 35.28 -16.07 -3.25
CA MET A 174 34.44 -16.98 -4.06
C MET A 174 32.98 -17.02 -3.58
N LEU A 175 32.74 -16.85 -2.28
CA LEU A 175 31.39 -16.76 -1.70
C LEU A 175 30.66 -15.43 -2.02
N GLY A 176 31.28 -14.56 -2.81
CA GLY A 176 30.64 -13.35 -3.35
C GLY A 176 30.76 -12.11 -2.44
N LEU A 177 31.70 -12.09 -1.50
CA LEU A 177 31.94 -10.93 -0.65
C LEU A 177 32.58 -9.79 -1.46
N LYS A 178 31.88 -8.65 -1.58
CA LYS A 178 32.38 -7.45 -2.25
C LYS A 178 33.25 -6.64 -1.29
N THR A 179 34.57 -6.70 -1.44
CA THR A 179 35.50 -5.82 -0.72
C THR A 179 35.78 -4.56 -1.53
N SER A 180 35.95 -3.42 -0.83
CA SER A 180 36.35 -2.16 -1.48
C SER A 180 37.77 -2.25 -2.06
N ASN A 181 38.68 -2.94 -1.36
CA ASN A 181 40.04 -3.20 -1.82
C ASN A 181 40.46 -4.63 -1.45
N VAL A 182 40.67 -5.45 -2.48
CA VAL A 182 41.04 -6.87 -2.34
C VAL A 182 42.43 -7.03 -1.72
N VAL A 183 43.40 -6.19 -2.10
CA VAL A 183 44.77 -6.28 -1.59
C VAL A 183 44.82 -5.93 -0.11
N ALA A 184 44.15 -4.84 0.29
CA ALA A 184 44.08 -4.43 1.70
C ALA A 184 43.38 -5.49 2.56
N TYR A 185 42.33 -6.13 2.03
CA TYR A 185 41.65 -7.24 2.69
C TYR A 185 42.58 -8.44 2.95
N VAL A 186 43.25 -8.94 1.91
CA VAL A 186 44.19 -10.08 2.05
C VAL A 186 45.34 -9.72 2.99
N ALA A 187 45.91 -8.53 2.86
CA ALA A 187 47.00 -8.06 3.73
C ALA A 187 46.57 -7.98 5.19
N THR A 188 45.35 -7.52 5.48
CA THR A 188 44.81 -7.44 6.84
C THR A 188 44.60 -8.83 7.43
N ASN A 189 44.12 -9.79 6.64
CA ASN A 189 43.95 -11.18 7.10
C ASN A 189 45.28 -11.87 7.38
N ILE A 190 46.31 -11.64 6.55
CA ILE A 190 47.67 -12.14 6.80
C ILE A 190 48.21 -11.54 8.09
N PHE A 191 48.11 -10.22 8.24
CA PHE A 191 48.55 -9.52 9.46
C PHE A 191 47.85 -10.09 10.70
N LEU A 192 46.53 -10.25 10.65
CA LEU A 192 45.74 -10.80 11.74
C LEU A 192 46.15 -12.23 12.09
N SER A 193 46.41 -13.08 11.10
CA SER A 193 46.88 -14.45 11.31
C SER A 193 48.25 -14.48 12.01
N LEU A 194 49.17 -13.61 11.60
CA LEU A 194 50.49 -13.51 12.25
C LEU A 194 50.37 -13.01 13.69
N VAL A 195 49.47 -12.06 13.96
CA VAL A 195 49.19 -11.58 15.33
C VAL A 195 48.66 -12.71 16.20
N PHE A 196 47.72 -13.52 15.71
CA PHE A 196 47.17 -14.65 16.45
C PHE A 196 48.23 -15.71 16.76
N ILE A 197 49.07 -16.05 15.78
CA ILE A 197 50.20 -16.96 15.97
C ILE A 197 51.17 -16.40 17.02
N SER A 198 51.47 -15.09 16.98
CA SER A 198 52.32 -14.43 17.97
C SER A 198 51.75 -14.53 19.38
N ILE A 199 50.44 -14.29 19.54
CA ILE A 199 49.77 -14.37 20.85
C ILE A 199 49.84 -15.80 21.39
N ILE A 200 49.48 -16.79 20.57
CA ILE A 200 49.47 -18.20 21.00
C ILE A 200 50.89 -18.67 21.30
N GLN A 201 51.88 -18.32 20.47
CA GLN A 201 53.28 -18.64 20.73
C GLN A 201 53.79 -17.99 22.01
N PHE A 202 53.39 -16.74 22.29
CA PHE A 202 53.72 -16.07 23.54
C PHE A 202 53.14 -16.82 24.76
N LEU A 203 51.85 -17.19 24.70
CA LEU A 203 51.19 -17.95 25.77
C LEU A 203 51.86 -19.31 26.01
N ILE A 204 52.17 -20.05 24.95
CA ILE A 204 52.86 -21.36 25.03
C ILE A 204 54.28 -21.19 25.55
N SER A 205 55.00 -20.16 25.11
CA SER A 205 56.36 -19.90 25.57
C SER A 205 56.42 -19.52 27.05
N LEU A 206 55.37 -18.89 27.58
CA LEU A 206 55.33 -18.42 28.97
C LEU A 206 54.75 -19.47 29.93
N LEU A 207 53.71 -20.22 29.52
CA LEU A 207 52.95 -21.14 30.37
C LEU A 207 53.09 -22.63 29.97
N GLY A 208 53.86 -22.94 28.92
CA GLY A 208 54.02 -24.31 28.43
C GLY A 208 52.70 -24.93 27.96
N ASP A 209 52.41 -26.17 28.38
CA ASP A 209 51.19 -26.89 28.00
C ASP A 209 49.90 -26.21 28.52
N ALA A 210 49.96 -25.48 29.65
CA ALA A 210 48.83 -24.68 30.10
C ALA A 210 48.52 -23.51 29.16
N GLY A 211 49.55 -22.94 28.50
CA GLY A 211 49.39 -21.92 27.47
C GLY A 211 48.66 -22.41 26.23
N ARG A 212 48.80 -23.70 25.89
CA ARG A 212 48.02 -24.33 24.79
C ARG A 212 46.54 -24.43 25.12
N LEU A 213 46.21 -24.77 26.37
CA LEU A 213 44.82 -24.89 26.84
C LEU A 213 44.16 -23.51 26.97
N LEU A 214 44.89 -22.51 27.44
CA LEU A 214 44.40 -21.13 27.52
C LEU A 214 44.16 -20.50 26.16
N GLY A 215 44.86 -20.93 25.11
CA GLY A 215 44.55 -20.47 23.74
C GLY A 215 43.19 -20.92 23.22
N ILE A 216 42.54 -21.90 23.86
CA ILE A 216 41.23 -22.46 23.45
C ILE A 216 40.06 -21.68 24.06
N VAL A 217 40.24 -21.10 25.24
CA VAL A 217 39.20 -20.41 26.04
C VAL A 217 39.28 -18.91 25.83
#